data_AF-A0A1T3C5U3-F1
#
_entry.id   AF-A0A1T3C5U3-F1
#
_cell.length_a   1.000
_cell.length_b   1.000
_cell.length_c   1.000
_cell.angle_alpha   90.00
_cell.angle_beta   90.00
_cell.angle_gamma   90.00
#
_symmetry.space_group_name_H-M   'P 1'
#
loop_
_entity.id
_entity.type
_entity.pdbx_description
1 polymer ?
#
loop_
_entity_poly.entity_id
_entity_poly.type
_entity_poly.pdbx_seq_one_letter_code
_entity_poly.pdbx_strand_id
1 'polypeptide(L)'
;MPLTPQEYLDWWLTTALDPLKELVDKEALGCGPQHVGFEQTVQKRQRGFDNDVDLREALRLHVKRLSSHKTPEASCNPRNKLRELTLNVFKNPEDGGLVPDKVLDGLADLNSVELRRRRLVAETPLVFRAGHPAYGSAAMVQELNRKATEKFNQFYMGFRASMVVEELKQAKATRKPSVEIMAVVNALFPAHDILKNSDDISLVPCTDSLLGCIRFTVLYHLLRDNPSSDKQQAMIQEKLFIWCSLPRYEAAYKAFAQYIEEFKTIESLCFNVLQLAEKESSRRRSGSGPRRPSFTPNSVVMVKSILKGSPQSPREVESLAGSGRSNSPEFVASAPPVPNPLLKGLPGREVSPSKTDGAAFAFDDSSAPKLRVKNTSTLSKTAFDQHPLAKDLNLNSREKAQLGLLLPKQKNRRKF
;
A
#
# COMPACT_ATOMS: atom_id res chain seq x y z
N MET A 1 -0.08 5.64 -19.58
CA MET A 1 0.34 6.27 -18.32
C MET A 1 -0.84 7.05 -17.76
N PRO A 2 -1.06 7.04 -16.42
CA PRO A 2 -1.95 8.01 -15.77
C PRO A 2 -1.54 9.46 -16.08
N LEU A 3 -2.43 10.42 -15.79
CA LEU A 3 -2.10 11.84 -15.83
C LEU A 3 -0.99 12.16 -14.80
N THR A 4 -0.01 13.01 -15.16
CA THR A 4 1.08 13.36 -14.24
C THR A 4 0.60 14.33 -13.16
N PRO A 5 1.25 14.39 -11.98
CA PRO A 5 0.91 15.40 -10.98
C PRO A 5 1.02 16.84 -11.51
N GLN A 6 1.97 17.12 -12.40
CA GLN A 6 2.07 18.44 -13.03
C GLN A 6 0.86 18.75 -13.92
N GLU A 7 0.44 17.81 -14.77
CA GLU A 7 -0.75 17.98 -15.62
C GLU A 7 -2.05 18.15 -14.81
N TYR A 8 -2.18 17.48 -13.65
CA TYR A 8 -3.28 17.77 -12.72
C TYR A 8 -3.17 19.19 -12.15
N LEU A 9 -1.97 19.62 -11.71
CA LEU A 9 -1.77 20.94 -11.11
C LEU A 9 -2.11 22.05 -12.12
N ASP A 10 -1.60 21.95 -13.34
CA ASP A 10 -1.87 22.90 -14.42
C ASP A 10 -3.38 23.01 -14.70
N TRP A 11 -4.10 21.88 -14.73
CA TRP A 11 -5.55 21.88 -14.93
C TRP A 11 -6.29 22.56 -13.75
N TRP A 12 -5.90 22.28 -12.51
CA TRP A 12 -6.49 22.91 -11.31
C TRP A 12 -6.23 24.42 -11.23
N LEU A 13 -5.04 24.88 -11.63
CA LEU A 13 -4.68 26.30 -11.59
C LEU A 13 -5.16 27.11 -12.80
N THR A 14 -5.60 26.45 -13.88
CA THR A 14 -6.08 27.14 -15.10
C THR A 14 -7.58 26.94 -15.35
N THR A 15 -8.02 25.69 -15.53
CA THR A 15 -9.38 25.36 -16.02
C THR A 15 -10.37 25.18 -14.88
N ALA A 16 -9.93 24.56 -13.78
CA ALA A 16 -10.78 24.23 -12.63
C ALA A 16 -10.52 25.14 -11.41
N LEU A 17 -9.97 26.34 -11.64
CA LEU A 17 -9.58 27.27 -10.58
C LEU A 17 -10.79 27.81 -9.81
N ASP A 18 -11.89 28.15 -10.49
CA ASP A 18 -13.06 28.76 -9.83
C ASP A 18 -13.85 27.77 -8.95
N PRO A 19 -14.15 26.52 -9.38
CA PRO A 19 -14.66 25.48 -8.48
C PRO A 19 -13.74 25.23 -7.28
N LEU A 20 -12.41 25.35 -7.46
CA LEU A 20 -11.44 25.16 -6.39
C LEU A 20 -11.42 26.34 -5.41
N LYS A 21 -11.57 27.59 -5.89
CA LYS A 21 -11.80 28.77 -5.04
C LYS A 21 -13.05 28.59 -4.20
N GLU A 22 -14.15 28.15 -4.81
CA GLU A 22 -15.40 27.87 -4.10
C GLU A 22 -15.16 26.84 -3.00
N LEU A 23 -14.56 25.67 -3.31
CA LEU A 23 -14.29 24.61 -2.32
C LEU A 23 -13.61 25.13 -1.04
N VAL A 24 -12.60 25.99 -1.18
CA VAL A 24 -11.78 26.53 -0.07
C VAL A 24 -12.33 27.83 0.53
N ASP A 25 -13.41 28.40 -0.01
CA ASP A 25 -14.02 29.60 0.53
C ASP A 25 -14.65 29.33 1.90
N LYS A 26 -14.26 30.12 2.90
CA LYS A 26 -14.78 30.03 4.27
C LYS A 26 -16.14 30.68 4.43
N GLU A 27 -16.44 31.70 3.64
CA GLU A 27 -17.66 32.51 3.79
C GLU A 27 -18.87 31.72 3.28
N ALA A 28 -18.75 31.07 2.11
CA ALA A 28 -19.76 30.18 1.55
C ALA A 28 -20.08 28.91 2.39
N LEU A 29 -19.34 28.60 3.46
CA LEU A 29 -19.69 27.49 4.36
C LEU A 29 -20.92 27.79 5.24
N GLY A 30 -21.20 29.07 5.52
CA GLY A 30 -22.25 29.48 6.45
C GLY A 30 -22.03 29.07 7.92
N CYS A 31 -20.96 28.33 8.24
CA CYS A 31 -20.59 27.95 9.60
C CYS A 31 -19.07 28.00 9.82
N GLY A 32 -18.63 28.71 10.86
CA GLY A 32 -17.23 28.72 11.31
C GLY A 32 -16.83 27.48 12.14
N PRO A 33 -15.52 27.28 12.41
CA PRO A 33 -14.96 26.06 13.02
C PRO A 33 -15.41 25.73 14.44
N GLN A 34 -16.01 26.69 15.14
CA GLN A 34 -16.51 26.58 16.51
C GLN A 34 -17.91 25.94 16.58
N HIS A 35 -18.63 25.85 15.45
CA HIS A 35 -20.01 25.38 15.43
C HIS A 35 -20.12 23.85 15.36
N VAL A 36 -21.12 23.31 16.05
CA VAL A 36 -21.54 21.91 15.90
C VAL A 36 -21.96 21.69 14.45
N GLY A 37 -21.46 20.62 13.82
CA GLY A 37 -21.73 20.31 12.41
C GLY A 37 -20.66 20.76 11.42
N PHE A 38 -19.69 21.59 11.82
CA PHE A 38 -18.65 22.12 10.90
C PHE A 38 -17.90 21.01 10.14
N GLU A 39 -17.45 19.96 10.84
CA GLU A 39 -16.79 18.79 10.23
C GLU A 39 -17.67 18.09 9.20
N GLN A 40 -18.94 17.86 9.52
CA GLN A 40 -19.91 17.23 8.63
C GLN A 40 -20.20 18.11 7.40
N THR A 41 -20.26 19.44 7.57
CA THR A 41 -20.43 20.41 6.47
C THR A 41 -19.23 20.37 5.52
N VAL A 42 -18.00 20.45 6.03
CA VAL A 42 -16.77 20.35 5.21
C VAL A 42 -16.71 19.00 4.48
N GLN A 43 -17.01 17.90 5.17
CA GLN A 43 -17.02 16.57 4.57
C GLN A 43 -18.13 16.39 3.51
N LYS A 44 -19.29 17.04 3.69
CA LYS A 44 -20.35 17.07 2.66
C LYS A 44 -19.90 17.88 1.44
N ARG A 45 -19.30 19.06 1.66
CA ARG A 45 -18.81 19.93 0.57
C ARG A 45 -17.76 19.24 -0.29
N GLN A 46 -16.74 18.67 0.34
CA GLN A 46 -15.71 17.92 -0.38
C GLN A 46 -16.30 16.71 -1.12
N ARG A 47 -17.22 15.96 -0.53
CA ARG A 47 -17.88 14.85 -1.24
C ARG A 47 -18.72 15.32 -2.41
N GLY A 48 -19.31 16.51 -2.36
CA GLY A 48 -19.95 17.14 -3.50
C GLY A 48 -18.94 17.39 -4.62
N PHE A 49 -17.87 18.11 -4.31
CA PHE A 49 -16.78 18.45 -5.24
C PHE A 49 -16.08 17.23 -5.84
N ASP A 50 -15.73 16.23 -5.03
CA ASP A 50 -15.08 14.99 -5.46
C ASP A 50 -16.02 14.12 -6.34
N ASN A 51 -17.34 14.31 -6.25
CA ASN A 51 -18.35 13.60 -7.04
C ASN A 51 -19.03 14.46 -8.11
N ASP A 52 -18.55 15.67 -8.34
CA ASP A 52 -19.03 16.52 -9.42
C ASP A 52 -18.76 15.84 -10.78
N VAL A 53 -19.85 15.62 -11.53
CA VAL A 53 -19.83 14.90 -12.80
C VAL A 53 -19.31 15.81 -13.91
N ASP A 54 -19.70 17.08 -13.91
CA ASP A 54 -19.32 18.04 -14.95
C ASP A 54 -17.84 18.39 -14.85
N LEU A 55 -17.33 18.57 -13.61
CA LEU A 55 -15.91 18.76 -13.33
C LEU A 55 -15.07 17.54 -13.77
N ARG A 56 -15.59 16.33 -13.56
CA ARG A 56 -14.94 15.07 -13.96
C ARG A 56 -14.93 14.89 -15.48
N GLU A 57 -16.02 15.22 -16.17
CA GLU A 57 -16.07 15.19 -17.64
C GLU A 57 -15.20 16.29 -18.26
N ALA A 58 -15.16 17.49 -17.68
CA ALA A 58 -14.25 18.56 -18.11
C ALA A 58 -12.77 18.13 -18.03
N LEU A 59 -12.38 17.43 -16.95
CA LEU A 59 -11.06 16.82 -16.83
C LEU A 59 -10.83 15.74 -17.91
N ARG A 60 -11.77 14.81 -18.11
CA ARG A 60 -11.66 13.76 -19.15
C ARG A 60 -11.49 14.36 -20.55
N LEU A 61 -12.24 15.41 -20.88
CA LEU A 61 -12.11 16.13 -22.15
C LEU A 61 -10.75 16.83 -22.27
N HIS A 62 -10.22 17.40 -21.19
CA HIS A 62 -8.88 17.97 -21.15
C HIS A 62 -7.79 16.90 -21.41
N VAL A 63 -7.86 15.76 -20.71
CA VAL A 63 -6.91 14.63 -20.91
C VAL A 63 -6.98 14.08 -22.34
N LYS A 64 -8.17 14.00 -22.95
CA LYS A 64 -8.35 13.59 -24.35
C LYS A 64 -7.64 14.53 -25.33
N ARG A 65 -7.66 15.85 -25.07
CA ARG A 65 -6.91 16.85 -25.87
C ARG A 65 -5.40 16.64 -25.72
N LEU A 66 -4.88 16.56 -24.49
CA LEU A 66 -3.45 16.33 -24.23
C LEU A 66 -2.93 15.06 -24.92
N SER A 67 -3.70 13.97 -24.85
CA SER A 67 -3.30 12.67 -25.42
C SER A 67 -3.17 12.69 -26.95
N SER A 68 -3.84 13.62 -27.64
CA SER A 68 -3.77 13.78 -29.09
C SER A 68 -2.49 14.46 -29.60
N HIS A 69 -1.62 14.95 -28.70
CA HIS A 69 -0.38 15.67 -29.05
C HIS A 69 0.89 14.93 -28.60
N LYS A 70 0.79 13.63 -28.27
CA LYS A 70 1.93 12.87 -27.73
C LYS A 70 3.04 12.66 -28.76
N THR A 71 4.21 13.22 -28.46
CA THR A 71 5.49 12.70 -28.94
C THR A 71 5.77 11.30 -28.34
N PRO A 72 6.49 10.42 -29.06
CA PRO A 72 6.90 9.13 -28.51
C PRO A 72 7.80 9.32 -27.29
N GLU A 73 7.60 8.52 -26.23
CA GLU A 73 8.51 8.50 -25.08
C GLU A 73 9.92 8.17 -25.55
N ALA A 74 10.84 9.13 -25.43
CA ALA A 74 12.25 8.88 -25.66
C ALA A 74 12.73 7.79 -24.69
N SER A 75 13.39 6.75 -25.24
CA SER A 75 13.86 5.59 -24.48
C SER A 75 14.89 5.99 -23.42
N CYS A 76 14.41 6.35 -22.23
CA CYS A 76 15.26 6.71 -21.10
C CYS A 76 15.66 5.46 -20.30
N ASN A 77 16.90 5.44 -19.82
CA ASN A 77 17.41 4.35 -18.97
C ASN A 77 16.86 4.50 -17.54
N PRO A 78 16.06 3.55 -17.02
CA PRO A 78 15.42 3.68 -15.71
C PRO A 78 16.45 3.73 -14.57
N ARG A 79 17.63 3.11 -14.72
CA ARG A 79 18.69 3.17 -13.70
C ARG A 79 19.29 4.57 -13.59
N ASN A 80 19.50 5.25 -14.72
CA ASN A 80 19.97 6.64 -14.74
C ASN A 80 18.90 7.54 -14.13
N LYS A 81 17.65 7.34 -14.52
CA LYS A 81 16.50 8.10 -14.02
C LYS A 81 16.34 7.98 -12.50
N LEU A 82 16.41 6.76 -11.94
CA LEU A 82 16.39 6.53 -10.49
C LEU A 82 17.57 7.22 -9.77
N ARG A 83 18.76 7.22 -10.37
CA ARG A 83 19.94 7.93 -9.84
C ARG A 83 19.78 9.46 -9.89
N GLU A 84 19.21 10.00 -10.96
CA GLU A 84 18.92 11.43 -11.08
C GLU A 84 17.92 11.87 -10.00
N LEU A 85 16.89 11.05 -9.73
CA LEU A 85 15.90 11.30 -8.69
C LEU A 85 16.50 11.32 -7.29
N THR A 86 17.40 10.39 -6.94
CA THR A 86 18.08 10.40 -5.62
C THR A 86 19.04 11.58 -5.44
N LEU A 87 19.61 12.11 -6.52
CA LEU A 87 20.53 13.25 -6.46
C LEU A 87 19.83 14.62 -6.47
N ASN A 88 18.69 14.73 -7.17
CA ASN A 88 18.10 16.02 -7.51
C ASN A 88 16.72 16.30 -6.89
N VAL A 89 15.97 15.28 -6.45
CA VAL A 89 14.56 15.43 -6.05
C VAL A 89 14.28 14.82 -4.67
N PHE A 90 14.57 13.53 -4.52
CA PHE A 90 14.34 12.75 -3.30
C PHE A 90 15.69 12.40 -2.70
N LYS A 91 16.35 13.37 -2.06
CA LYS A 91 17.67 13.17 -1.45
C LYS A 91 17.55 12.48 -0.10
N ASN A 92 18.67 11.97 0.39
CA ASN A 92 18.82 11.55 1.78
C ASN A 92 18.37 12.69 2.73
N PRO A 93 17.62 12.41 3.82
CA PRO A 93 17.28 13.42 4.82
C PRO A 93 18.46 14.31 5.24
N GLU A 94 19.65 13.73 5.48
CA GLU A 94 20.86 14.45 5.86
C GLU A 94 21.44 15.34 4.75
N ASP A 95 21.17 15.00 3.47
CA ASP A 95 21.67 15.72 2.28
C ASP A 95 20.65 16.78 1.77
N GLY A 96 19.75 17.22 2.64
CA GLY A 96 18.71 18.23 2.36
C GLY A 96 17.34 17.67 1.92
N GLY A 97 17.15 16.34 1.93
CA GLY A 97 15.85 15.71 1.80
C GLY A 97 15.06 15.99 0.51
N LEU A 98 13.78 16.31 0.66
CA LEU A 98 12.84 16.59 -0.43
C LEU A 98 13.12 17.96 -1.06
N VAL A 99 13.21 18.05 -2.39
CA VAL A 99 13.32 19.32 -3.12
C VAL A 99 11.95 19.69 -3.73
N PRO A 100 11.15 20.60 -3.11
CA PRO A 100 9.72 20.77 -3.42
C PRO A 100 9.44 21.06 -4.91
N ASP A 101 10.19 21.98 -5.51
CA ASP A 101 9.98 22.46 -6.89
C ASP A 101 10.13 21.38 -7.96
N LYS A 102 10.71 20.21 -7.62
CA LYS A 102 10.96 19.11 -8.54
C LYS A 102 10.12 17.86 -8.25
N VAL A 103 9.26 17.88 -7.23
CA VAL A 103 8.56 16.67 -6.78
C VAL A 103 7.54 16.18 -7.82
N LEU A 104 6.82 17.08 -8.48
CA LEU A 104 5.74 16.70 -9.42
C LEU A 104 6.29 15.99 -10.66
N ASP A 105 7.37 16.53 -11.24
CA ASP A 105 8.14 15.88 -12.31
C ASP A 105 8.79 14.59 -11.83
N GLY A 106 9.40 14.59 -10.63
CA GLY A 106 10.01 13.40 -10.06
C GLY A 106 9.02 12.25 -9.81
N LEU A 107 7.77 12.56 -9.46
CA LEU A 107 6.68 11.58 -9.35
C LEU A 107 6.20 11.08 -10.72
N ALA A 108 6.22 11.93 -11.76
CA ALA A 108 5.94 11.51 -13.14
C ALA A 108 7.04 10.55 -13.65
N ASP A 109 8.29 10.86 -13.36
CA ASP A 109 9.45 10.02 -13.69
C ASP A 109 9.40 8.66 -13.00
N LEU A 110 9.01 8.63 -11.72
CA LEU A 110 8.74 7.40 -10.97
C LEU A 110 7.63 6.56 -11.62
N ASN A 111 6.59 7.18 -12.16
CA ASN A 111 5.53 6.47 -12.90
C ASN A 111 6.07 5.75 -14.14
N SER A 112 6.89 6.43 -14.94
CA SER A 112 7.49 5.85 -16.13
C SER A 112 8.42 4.68 -15.80
N VAL A 113 9.21 4.79 -14.74
CA VAL A 113 10.08 3.70 -14.24
C VAL A 113 9.25 2.50 -13.74
N GLU A 114 8.20 2.72 -12.95
CA GLU A 114 7.36 1.64 -12.41
C GLU A 114 6.53 0.96 -13.52
N LEU A 115 5.95 1.72 -14.46
CA LEU A 115 5.27 1.14 -15.62
C LEU A 115 6.23 0.30 -16.48
N ARG A 116 7.49 0.69 -16.60
CA ARG A 116 8.51 -0.12 -17.29
C ARG A 116 8.85 -1.39 -16.51
N ARG A 117 8.98 -1.32 -15.18
CA ARG A 117 9.20 -2.49 -14.31
C ARG A 117 8.06 -3.50 -14.43
N ARG A 118 6.82 -3.04 -14.31
CA ARG A 118 5.62 -3.90 -14.41
C ARG A 118 5.50 -4.54 -15.79
N ARG A 119 5.74 -3.80 -16.87
CA ARG A 119 5.78 -4.34 -18.25
C ARG A 119 6.84 -5.43 -18.41
N LEU A 120 8.08 -5.18 -18.00
CA LEU A 120 9.16 -6.17 -18.06
C LEU A 120 8.82 -7.47 -17.32
N VAL A 121 8.22 -7.38 -16.11
CA VAL A 121 7.80 -8.56 -15.35
C VAL A 121 6.63 -9.30 -16.03
N ALA A 122 5.68 -8.58 -16.62
CA ALA A 122 4.54 -9.16 -17.34
C ALA A 122 4.93 -9.84 -18.67
N GLU A 123 5.92 -9.28 -19.37
CA GLU A 123 6.48 -9.84 -20.61
C GLU A 123 7.43 -11.03 -20.34
N THR A 124 7.95 -11.15 -19.11
CA THR A 124 8.80 -12.27 -18.73
C THR A 124 7.95 -13.54 -18.53
N PRO A 125 8.29 -14.69 -19.16
CA PRO A 125 7.62 -15.96 -18.86
C PRO A 125 8.00 -16.41 -17.45
N LEU A 126 7.03 -16.50 -16.53
CA LEU A 126 7.28 -16.84 -15.11
C LEU A 126 6.79 -18.24 -14.69
N VAL A 127 6.19 -19.01 -15.61
CA VAL A 127 5.69 -20.36 -15.34
C VAL A 127 6.57 -21.39 -16.03
N PHE A 128 7.29 -22.18 -15.24
CA PHE A 128 8.12 -23.28 -15.72
C PHE A 128 7.87 -24.56 -14.90
N ARG A 129 8.24 -25.70 -15.47
CA ARG A 129 8.25 -26.98 -14.74
C ARG A 129 9.45 -27.03 -13.78
N ALA A 130 9.29 -27.71 -12.65
CA ALA A 130 10.41 -28.07 -11.78
C ALA A 130 11.50 -28.79 -12.59
N GLY A 131 12.75 -28.38 -12.42
CA GLY A 131 13.91 -28.85 -13.21
C GLY A 131 14.25 -28.00 -14.44
N HIS A 132 13.40 -27.06 -14.88
CA HIS A 132 13.79 -26.11 -15.92
C HIS A 132 14.83 -25.10 -15.38
N PRO A 133 15.90 -24.75 -16.13
CA PRO A 133 16.94 -23.83 -15.65
C PRO A 133 16.44 -22.47 -15.17
N ALA A 134 15.36 -21.94 -15.76
CA ALA A 134 14.76 -20.67 -15.36
C ALA A 134 13.80 -20.75 -14.17
N TYR A 135 13.46 -21.95 -13.67
CA TYR A 135 12.42 -22.15 -12.63
C TYR A 135 12.70 -21.34 -11.35
N GLY A 136 13.93 -21.43 -10.82
CA GLY A 136 14.32 -20.70 -9.61
C GLY A 136 14.32 -19.18 -9.81
N SER A 137 14.85 -18.70 -10.94
CA SER A 137 14.86 -17.27 -11.27
C SER A 137 13.44 -16.70 -11.45
N ALA A 138 12.53 -17.46 -12.08
CA ALA A 138 11.15 -17.05 -12.27
C ALA A 138 10.38 -16.90 -10.94
N ALA A 139 10.51 -17.88 -10.03
CA ALA A 139 9.93 -17.79 -8.69
C ALA A 139 10.50 -16.60 -7.90
N MET A 140 11.81 -16.33 -8.03
CA MET A 140 12.45 -15.17 -7.41
C MET A 140 11.94 -13.84 -7.99
N VAL A 141 11.70 -13.75 -9.30
CA VAL A 141 11.10 -12.56 -9.93
C VAL A 141 9.69 -12.30 -9.40
N GLN A 142 8.86 -13.33 -9.18
CA GLN A 142 7.51 -13.16 -8.63
C GLN A 142 7.53 -12.55 -7.22
N GLU A 143 8.37 -13.08 -6.31
CA GLU A 143 8.46 -12.59 -4.94
C GLU A 143 9.15 -11.22 -4.84
N LEU A 144 10.18 -10.96 -5.65
CA LEU A 144 10.77 -9.62 -5.74
C LEU A 144 9.80 -8.60 -6.34
N ASN A 145 9.01 -8.99 -7.35
CA ASN A 145 7.96 -8.12 -7.92
C ASN A 145 6.92 -7.71 -6.87
N ARG A 146 6.48 -8.64 -6.01
CA ARG A 146 5.59 -8.34 -4.89
C ARG A 146 6.23 -7.33 -3.93
N LYS A 147 7.43 -7.63 -3.42
CA LYS A 147 8.19 -6.76 -2.50
C LYS A 147 8.51 -5.38 -3.05
N ALA A 148 8.88 -5.29 -4.32
CA ALA A 148 9.17 -4.03 -4.99
C ALA A 148 7.91 -3.18 -5.19
N THR A 149 6.76 -3.81 -5.48
CA THR A 149 5.47 -3.12 -5.57
C THR A 149 5.04 -2.57 -4.20
N GLU A 150 5.23 -3.34 -3.13
CA GLU A 150 4.96 -2.88 -1.75
C GLU A 150 5.84 -1.67 -1.37
N LYS A 151 7.14 -1.70 -1.69
CA LYS A 151 8.03 -0.54 -1.46
C LYS A 151 7.68 0.65 -2.33
N PHE A 152 7.35 0.44 -3.61
CA PHE A 152 6.87 1.49 -4.49
C PHE A 152 5.70 2.23 -3.86
N ASN A 153 4.66 1.49 -3.48
CA ASN A 153 3.47 2.03 -2.82
C ASN A 153 3.84 2.84 -1.56
N GLN A 154 4.77 2.33 -0.74
CA GLN A 154 5.23 3.00 0.48
C GLN A 154 5.94 4.34 0.19
N PHE A 155 7.01 4.35 -0.61
CA PHE A 155 7.76 5.58 -0.82
C PHE A 155 6.98 6.59 -1.66
N TYR A 156 6.18 6.12 -2.62
CA TYR A 156 5.39 6.97 -3.50
C TYR A 156 4.33 7.77 -2.73
N MET A 157 3.63 7.13 -1.78
CA MET A 157 2.73 7.82 -0.86
C MET A 157 3.48 8.73 0.10
N GLY A 158 4.63 8.30 0.63
CA GLY A 158 5.42 9.10 1.57
C GLY A 158 5.99 10.38 0.95
N PHE A 159 6.44 10.34 -0.31
CA PHE A 159 6.90 11.53 -1.04
C PHE A 159 5.74 12.49 -1.33
N ARG A 160 4.57 11.98 -1.77
CA ARG A 160 3.34 12.79 -1.94
C ARG A 160 2.90 13.45 -0.62
N ALA A 161 2.93 12.70 0.49
CA ALA A 161 2.58 13.19 1.81
C ALA A 161 3.55 14.27 2.32
N SER A 162 4.86 14.04 2.12
CA SER A 162 5.91 14.97 2.54
C SER A 162 5.80 16.30 1.78
N MET A 163 5.51 16.26 0.48
CA MET A 163 5.27 17.46 -0.31
C MET A 163 4.07 18.28 0.17
N VAL A 164 2.94 17.64 0.50
CA VAL A 164 1.80 18.33 1.13
C VAL A 164 2.19 18.98 2.45
N VAL A 165 3.06 18.33 3.25
CA VAL A 165 3.54 18.91 4.52
C VAL A 165 4.46 20.11 4.28
N GLU A 166 5.34 20.10 3.28
CA GLU A 166 6.16 21.28 2.94
C GLU A 166 5.31 22.48 2.47
N GLU A 167 4.28 22.26 1.66
CA GLU A 167 3.33 23.32 1.26
C GLU A 167 2.54 23.90 2.46
N LEU A 168 2.29 23.10 3.49
CA LEU A 168 1.58 23.53 4.71
C LEU A 168 2.49 24.27 5.70
N LYS A 169 3.79 23.95 5.74
CA LYS A 169 4.79 24.48 6.70
C LYS A 169 5.18 25.94 6.50
N GLN A 170 4.90 26.53 5.34
CA GLN A 170 5.40 27.87 4.99
C GLN A 170 4.93 28.95 5.98
N ALA A 171 5.85 29.86 6.33
CA ALA A 171 5.60 30.96 7.25
C ALA A 171 4.45 31.84 6.76
N LYS A 172 3.68 32.42 7.68
CA LYS A 172 2.42 33.14 7.36
C LYS A 172 2.57 34.24 6.26
N ALA A 173 3.75 34.84 6.13
CA ALA A 173 4.04 35.87 5.12
C ALA A 173 4.39 35.34 3.72
N THR A 174 4.83 34.08 3.60
CA THR A 174 5.24 33.45 2.33
C THR A 174 4.34 32.29 1.91
N ARG A 175 3.40 31.87 2.77
CA ARG A 175 2.48 30.76 2.53
C ARG A 175 1.57 31.03 1.33
N LYS A 176 1.51 30.07 0.42
CA LYS A 176 0.55 30.05 -0.70
C LYS A 176 -0.91 30.16 -0.22
N PRO A 177 -1.80 30.80 -1.01
CA PRO A 177 -3.25 30.77 -0.79
C PRO A 177 -3.82 29.35 -0.63
N SER A 178 -4.89 29.21 0.14
CA SER A 178 -5.56 27.91 0.35
C SER A 178 -5.97 27.21 -0.95
N VAL A 179 -6.32 27.99 -1.99
CA VAL A 179 -6.69 27.47 -3.32
C VAL A 179 -5.49 26.80 -4.00
N GLU A 180 -4.30 27.39 -3.94
CA GLU A 180 -3.08 26.80 -4.50
C GLU A 180 -2.61 25.57 -3.73
N ILE A 181 -2.68 25.61 -2.39
CA ILE A 181 -2.38 24.43 -1.55
C ILE A 181 -3.34 23.29 -1.90
N MET A 182 -4.64 23.58 -2.06
CA MET A 182 -5.62 22.57 -2.45
C MET A 182 -5.42 22.08 -3.89
N ALA A 183 -4.90 22.91 -4.81
CA ALA A 183 -4.53 22.48 -6.16
C ALA A 183 -3.39 21.45 -6.11
N VAL A 184 -2.34 21.72 -5.32
CA VAL A 184 -1.23 20.79 -5.10
C VAL A 184 -1.69 19.50 -4.41
N VAL A 185 -2.57 19.59 -3.41
CA VAL A 185 -3.20 18.41 -2.79
C VAL A 185 -4.00 17.61 -3.81
N ASN A 186 -4.76 18.26 -4.70
CA ASN A 186 -5.55 17.58 -5.71
C ASN A 186 -4.69 16.99 -6.84
N ALA A 187 -3.47 17.48 -7.06
CA ALA A 187 -2.48 16.88 -7.96
C ALA A 187 -1.76 15.68 -7.32
N LEU A 188 -1.44 15.78 -6.02
CA LEU A 188 -0.76 14.74 -5.24
C LEU A 188 -1.71 13.66 -4.73
N PHE A 189 -3.01 13.93 -4.66
CA PHE A 189 -4.06 12.99 -4.23
C PHE A 189 -5.35 13.29 -5.01
N PRO A 190 -5.38 13.03 -6.33
CA PRO A 190 -6.56 13.25 -7.16
C PRO A 190 -7.72 12.36 -6.68
N ALA A 191 -8.94 12.89 -6.73
CA ALA A 191 -10.14 12.13 -6.35
C ALA A 191 -10.43 10.96 -7.30
N HIS A 192 -9.98 11.05 -8.55
CA HIS A 192 -10.11 10.03 -9.60
C HIS A 192 -8.80 9.96 -10.37
N ASP A 193 -8.22 8.75 -10.52
CA ASP A 193 -7.03 8.57 -11.36
C ASP A 193 -7.44 8.43 -12.83
N ILE A 194 -7.40 9.53 -13.57
CA ILE A 194 -7.76 9.56 -14.99
C ILE A 194 -6.58 9.02 -15.83
N LEU A 195 -6.83 7.91 -16.51
CA LEU A 195 -5.90 7.23 -17.40
C LEU A 195 -5.98 7.81 -18.82
N LYS A 196 -4.83 7.87 -19.53
CA LYS A 196 -4.78 8.44 -20.89
C LYS A 196 -5.25 7.45 -21.96
N ASN A 197 -4.98 6.16 -21.79
CA ASN A 197 -5.38 5.08 -22.68
C ASN A 197 -6.18 4.00 -21.92
N SER A 198 -6.92 3.15 -22.63
CA SER A 198 -7.64 1.99 -22.07
C SER A 198 -6.75 0.95 -21.39
N ASP A 199 -5.55 0.76 -21.94
CA ASP A 199 -4.63 -0.32 -21.57
C ASP A 199 -3.67 0.12 -20.44
N ASP A 200 -3.85 1.35 -19.95
CA ASP A 200 -3.08 1.91 -18.86
C ASP A 200 -3.53 1.31 -17.52
N ILE A 201 -2.61 1.31 -16.55
CA ILE A 201 -2.85 0.80 -15.20
C ILE A 201 -2.61 1.94 -14.21
N SER A 202 -3.53 2.11 -13.26
CA SER A 202 -3.35 3.03 -12.15
C SER A 202 -2.11 2.65 -11.32
N LEU A 203 -1.32 3.67 -10.96
CA LEU A 203 -0.21 3.54 -10.02
C LEU A 203 -0.54 4.11 -8.65
N VAL A 204 -1.73 4.69 -8.46
CA VAL A 204 -2.17 5.29 -7.21
C VAL A 204 -2.44 4.17 -6.20
N PRO A 205 -1.65 4.03 -5.12
CA PRO A 205 -1.64 2.82 -4.30
C PRO A 205 -2.59 2.90 -3.09
N CYS A 206 -3.66 3.68 -3.21
CA CYS A 206 -4.59 3.99 -2.12
C CYS A 206 -6.04 3.87 -2.60
N THR A 207 -6.92 3.54 -1.66
CA THR A 207 -8.36 3.42 -1.92
C THR A 207 -9.03 4.79 -1.95
N ASP A 208 -10.17 4.90 -2.63
CA ASP A 208 -11.00 6.13 -2.68
C ASP A 208 -11.33 6.67 -1.28
N SER A 209 -11.56 5.77 -0.32
CA SER A 209 -11.78 6.13 1.09
C SER A 209 -10.56 6.81 1.73
N LEU A 210 -9.34 6.28 1.48
CA LEU A 210 -8.11 6.89 1.98
C LEU A 210 -7.81 8.22 1.28
N LEU A 211 -8.02 8.31 -0.04
CA LEU A 211 -7.92 9.57 -0.79
C LEU A 211 -8.88 10.62 -0.21
N GLY A 212 -10.14 10.25 0.00
CA GLY A 212 -11.15 11.09 0.63
C GLY A 212 -10.72 11.60 2.01
N CYS A 213 -10.17 10.72 2.86
CA CYS A 213 -9.65 11.09 4.19
C CYS A 213 -8.45 12.05 4.14
N ILE A 214 -7.50 11.87 3.22
CA ILE A 214 -6.34 12.76 3.06
C ILE A 214 -6.79 14.15 2.62
N ARG A 215 -7.60 14.21 1.56
CA ARG A 215 -8.17 15.45 1.01
C ARG A 215 -9.00 16.18 2.06
N PHE A 216 -9.83 15.46 2.80
CA PHE A 216 -10.62 15.99 3.93
C PHE A 216 -9.74 16.60 5.00
N THR A 217 -8.71 15.87 5.42
CA THR A 217 -7.83 16.26 6.51
C THR A 217 -7.11 17.59 6.21
N VAL A 218 -6.68 17.80 4.96
CA VAL A 218 -6.06 19.06 4.54
C VAL A 218 -7.09 20.17 4.36
N LEU A 219 -8.22 19.92 3.67
CA LEU A 219 -9.27 20.92 3.48
C LEU A 219 -9.81 21.44 4.82
N TYR A 220 -10.11 20.53 5.76
CA TYR A 220 -10.55 20.87 7.11
C TYR A 220 -9.50 21.72 7.86
N HIS A 221 -8.21 21.44 7.70
CA HIS A 221 -7.14 22.28 8.24
C HIS A 221 -7.11 23.68 7.59
N LEU A 222 -7.24 23.80 6.26
CA LEU A 222 -7.25 25.09 5.57
C LEU A 222 -8.43 25.97 5.99
N LEU A 223 -9.60 25.36 6.19
CA LEU A 223 -10.83 26.06 6.57
C LEU A 223 -10.86 26.50 8.05
N ARG A 224 -10.04 25.90 8.93
CA ARG A 224 -9.93 26.26 10.35
C ARG A 224 -9.40 27.66 10.64
N ASP A 225 -9.60 28.11 11.87
CA ASP A 225 -9.00 29.33 12.42
C ASP A 225 -7.49 29.15 12.61
N ASN A 226 -6.69 30.16 12.23
CA ASN A 226 -5.23 30.21 12.38
C ASN A 226 -4.48 28.90 11.99
N PRO A 227 -4.62 28.41 10.75
CA PRO A 227 -4.00 27.16 10.29
C PRO A 227 -2.45 27.20 10.28
N SER A 228 -1.85 28.38 10.27
CA SER A 228 -0.40 28.57 10.38
C SER A 228 0.14 28.57 11.83
N SER A 229 -0.70 28.32 12.85
CA SER A 229 -0.21 28.20 14.23
C SER A 229 0.47 26.86 14.47
N ASP A 230 1.56 26.85 15.26
CA ASP A 230 2.38 25.65 15.52
C ASP A 230 1.55 24.46 16.01
N LYS A 231 0.53 24.72 16.84
CA LYS A 231 -0.43 23.72 17.32
C LYS A 231 -1.24 23.08 16.17
N GLN A 232 -1.71 23.87 15.20
CA GLN A 232 -2.43 23.35 14.04
C GLN A 232 -1.48 22.65 13.05
N GLN A 233 -0.24 23.12 12.93
CA GLN A 233 0.82 22.52 12.11
C GLN A 233 1.26 21.15 12.63
N ALA A 234 1.47 21.02 13.95
CA ALA A 234 1.71 19.73 14.59
C ALA A 234 0.50 18.79 14.40
N MET A 235 -0.73 19.28 14.63
CA MET A 235 -1.95 18.49 14.50
C MET A 235 -2.17 17.97 13.07
N ILE A 236 -1.92 18.77 12.03
CA ILE A 236 -2.10 18.31 10.64
C ILE A 236 -1.05 17.26 10.25
N GLN A 237 0.20 17.42 10.67
CA GLN A 237 1.23 16.40 10.47
C GLN A 237 0.89 15.09 11.20
N GLU A 238 0.37 15.16 12.44
CA GLU A 238 -0.11 14.00 13.18
C GLU A 238 -1.23 13.28 12.44
N LYS A 239 -2.26 14.00 11.98
CA LYS A 239 -3.37 13.39 11.23
C LYS A 239 -2.93 12.79 9.89
N LEU A 240 -2.02 13.43 9.16
CA LEU A 240 -1.52 12.90 7.88
C LEU A 240 -0.69 11.63 8.08
N PHE A 241 0.31 11.65 8.97
CA PHE A 241 1.21 10.50 9.13
C PHE A 241 0.64 9.37 9.99
N ILE A 242 -0.20 9.67 10.98
CA ILE A 242 -0.78 8.66 11.88
C ILE A 242 -2.18 8.25 11.39
N TRP A 243 -3.14 9.17 11.31
CA TRP A 243 -4.54 8.81 11.03
C TRP A 243 -4.74 8.35 9.58
N CYS A 244 -4.12 9.04 8.62
CA CYS A 244 -4.09 8.57 7.22
C CYS A 244 -2.98 7.52 6.97
N SER A 245 -2.21 7.14 8.01
CA SER A 245 -1.16 6.13 7.96
C SER A 245 -0.11 6.36 6.86
N LEU A 246 0.14 7.62 6.50
CA LEU A 246 1.10 7.99 5.45
C LEU A 246 2.54 7.81 5.94
N PRO A 247 3.44 7.23 5.14
CA PRO A 247 4.85 7.15 5.51
C PRO A 247 5.49 8.53 5.62
N ARG A 248 6.31 8.74 6.66
CA ARG A 248 7.18 9.91 6.77
C ARG A 248 8.33 9.84 5.77
N TYR A 249 8.95 10.98 5.48
CA TYR A 249 9.99 11.12 4.46
C TYR A 249 11.17 10.15 4.66
N GLU A 250 11.62 9.95 5.90
CA GLU A 250 12.78 9.12 6.23
C GLU A 250 12.50 7.64 5.95
N ALA A 251 11.29 7.18 6.31
CA ALA A 251 10.82 5.82 6.03
C ALA A 251 10.58 5.61 4.53
N ALA A 252 10.04 6.62 3.84
CA ALA A 252 9.84 6.62 2.39
C ALA A 252 11.17 6.54 1.64
N TYR A 253 12.15 7.39 2.00
CA TYR A 253 13.47 7.39 1.39
C TYR A 253 14.21 6.05 1.60
N LYS A 254 14.11 5.44 2.79
CA LYS A 254 14.67 4.11 3.05
C LYS A 254 14.04 3.03 2.16
N ALA A 255 12.72 3.06 1.96
CA ALA A 255 12.03 2.15 1.05
C ALA A 255 12.40 2.40 -0.42
N PHE A 256 12.60 3.67 -0.82
CA PHE A 256 13.05 4.06 -2.16
C PHE A 256 14.47 3.55 -2.46
N ALA A 257 15.42 3.74 -1.55
CA ALA A 257 16.78 3.24 -1.70
C ALA A 257 16.82 1.70 -1.85
N GLN A 258 16.03 0.97 -1.06
CA GLN A 258 15.89 -0.48 -1.20
C GLN A 258 15.24 -0.89 -2.54
N TYR A 259 14.21 -0.17 -2.97
CA TYR A 259 13.55 -0.41 -4.26
C TYR A 259 14.50 -0.25 -5.45
N ILE A 260 15.46 0.69 -5.40
CA ILE A 260 16.44 0.88 -6.47
C ILE A 260 17.32 -0.37 -6.67
N GLU A 261 17.77 -1.02 -5.59
CA GLU A 261 18.56 -2.25 -5.68
C GLU A 261 17.70 -3.47 -6.07
N GLU A 262 16.46 -3.55 -5.58
CA GLU A 262 15.50 -4.58 -6.00
C GLU A 262 15.15 -4.43 -7.48
N PHE A 263 14.97 -3.22 -8.01
CA PHE A 263 14.73 -2.94 -9.42
C PHE A 263 15.85 -3.50 -10.30
N LYS A 264 17.13 -3.19 -9.97
CA LYS A 264 18.30 -3.72 -10.71
C LYS A 264 18.32 -5.25 -10.70
N THR A 265 17.95 -5.86 -9.59
CA THR A 265 17.91 -7.31 -9.40
C THR A 265 16.80 -7.94 -10.24
N ILE A 266 15.57 -7.41 -10.17
CA ILE A 266 14.42 -7.83 -10.99
C ILE A 266 14.77 -7.74 -12.48
N GLU A 267 15.27 -6.60 -12.94
CA GLU A 267 15.60 -6.38 -14.35
C GLU A 267 16.63 -7.41 -14.85
N SER A 268 17.68 -7.65 -14.06
CA SER A 268 18.72 -8.63 -14.40
C SER A 268 18.19 -10.07 -14.41
N LEU A 269 17.30 -10.43 -13.48
CA LEU A 269 16.66 -11.75 -13.45
C LEU A 269 15.66 -11.95 -14.60
N CYS A 270 14.86 -10.93 -14.96
CA CYS A 270 13.96 -10.97 -16.11
C CYS A 270 14.72 -11.24 -17.41
N PHE A 271 15.83 -10.51 -17.67
CA PHE A 271 16.66 -10.77 -18.84
C PHE A 271 17.28 -12.17 -18.84
N ASN A 272 17.71 -12.69 -17.68
CA ASN A 272 18.22 -14.06 -17.57
C ASN A 272 17.12 -15.10 -17.88
N VAL A 273 15.89 -14.90 -17.38
CA VAL A 273 14.75 -15.80 -17.63
C VAL A 273 14.36 -15.79 -19.11
N LEU A 274 14.27 -14.62 -19.74
CA LEU A 274 14.00 -14.46 -21.17
C LEU A 274 15.04 -15.21 -22.02
N GLN A 275 16.34 -14.98 -21.78
CA GLN A 275 17.41 -15.68 -22.48
C GLN A 275 17.38 -17.21 -22.30
N LEU A 276 16.95 -17.71 -21.14
CA LEU A 276 16.84 -19.16 -20.89
C LEU A 276 15.63 -19.76 -21.62
N ALA A 277 14.50 -19.05 -21.66
CA ALA A 277 13.32 -19.46 -22.40
C ALA A 277 13.57 -19.50 -23.93
N GLU A 278 14.28 -18.51 -24.48
CA GLU A 278 14.69 -18.47 -25.88
C GLU A 278 15.61 -19.61 -26.27
N LYS A 279 16.58 -19.98 -25.41
CA LYS A 279 17.52 -21.07 -25.70
C LYS A 279 16.83 -22.43 -25.79
N GLU A 280 15.78 -22.66 -25.00
CA GLU A 280 14.97 -23.88 -25.07
C GLU A 280 14.07 -23.90 -26.32
N SER A 281 13.48 -22.76 -26.72
CA SER A 281 12.69 -22.67 -27.96
C SER A 281 13.57 -22.85 -29.22
N SER A 282 14.81 -22.35 -29.18
CA SER A 282 15.82 -22.56 -30.22
C SER A 282 16.21 -24.03 -30.35
N ARG A 283 16.51 -24.73 -29.23
CA ARG A 283 16.82 -26.17 -29.23
C ARG A 283 15.74 -27.03 -29.87
N ARG A 284 14.45 -26.68 -29.68
CA ARG A 284 13.32 -27.37 -30.31
C ARG A 284 13.16 -27.03 -31.80
N ARG A 285 13.65 -25.86 -32.25
CA ARG A 285 13.63 -25.45 -33.67
C ARG A 285 14.83 -25.92 -34.47
N SER A 286 15.93 -26.36 -33.83
CA SER A 286 17.13 -26.90 -34.51
C SER A 286 16.91 -28.19 -35.33
N GLY A 287 15.68 -28.67 -35.50
CA GLY A 287 15.31 -29.68 -36.49
C GLY A 287 15.20 -29.13 -37.93
N SER A 288 15.26 -27.82 -38.15
CA SER A 288 15.33 -27.21 -39.48
C SER A 288 16.19 -25.95 -39.50
N GLY A 289 16.91 -25.76 -40.61
CA GLY A 289 18.01 -24.80 -40.79
C GLY A 289 17.63 -23.31 -40.95
N PRO A 290 18.58 -22.46 -41.40
CA PRO A 290 19.02 -21.35 -40.55
C PRO A 290 18.66 -19.95 -41.08
N ARG A 291 18.61 -18.96 -40.17
CA ARG A 291 19.28 -17.65 -40.35
C ARG A 291 19.31 -16.80 -39.06
N ARG A 292 20.40 -16.02 -38.92
CA ARG A 292 20.62 -14.94 -37.93
C ARG A 292 19.97 -13.64 -38.43
N PRO A 293 19.74 -12.62 -37.58
CA PRO A 293 20.82 -11.68 -37.24
C PRO A 293 21.05 -11.52 -35.73
N SER A 294 22.22 -10.99 -35.38
CA SER A 294 22.68 -10.73 -34.02
C SER A 294 22.35 -9.31 -33.57
N PHE A 295 21.75 -9.17 -32.38
CA PHE A 295 21.82 -7.94 -31.59
C PHE A 295 22.80 -8.15 -30.42
N THR A 296 23.74 -7.22 -30.25
CA THR A 296 24.63 -7.14 -29.10
C THR A 296 24.31 -5.90 -28.27
N PRO A 297 24.00 -6.07 -26.98
CA PRO A 297 24.31 -5.06 -25.96
C PRO A 297 25.60 -5.44 -25.24
N ASN A 298 26.48 -4.46 -25.02
CA ASN A 298 27.74 -4.63 -24.29
C ASN A 298 27.52 -4.86 -22.78
N SER A 299 28.62 -5.22 -22.09
CA SER A 299 28.77 -5.37 -20.64
C SER A 299 28.08 -6.55 -19.95
N VAL A 300 28.71 -7.73 -20.06
CA VAL A 300 28.74 -8.70 -18.95
C VAL A 300 30.18 -9.14 -18.72
N VAL A 301 30.84 -8.49 -17.78
CA VAL A 301 32.19 -8.86 -17.30
C VAL A 301 32.07 -9.26 -15.83
N MET A 302 32.55 -10.48 -15.54
CA MET A 302 32.93 -10.98 -14.21
C MET A 302 31.85 -11.08 -13.10
N VAL A 303 31.22 -12.25 -12.99
CA VAL A 303 31.12 -13.00 -11.71
C VAL A 303 31.25 -14.50 -11.99
N LYS A 304 32.45 -15.08 -11.83
CA LYS A 304 32.69 -16.54 -11.87
C LYS A 304 33.85 -16.99 -10.98
N SER A 305 33.65 -16.83 -9.67
CA SER A 305 34.25 -17.58 -8.56
C SER A 305 33.25 -17.40 -7.41
N ILE A 306 32.83 -18.40 -6.64
CA ILE A 306 33.54 -19.47 -5.93
C ILE A 306 32.64 -20.74 -5.87
N LEU A 307 33.21 -21.87 -5.44
CA LEU A 307 32.63 -23.21 -5.17
C LEU A 307 33.08 -24.33 -6.14
N LYS A 308 34.40 -24.56 -6.16
CA LYS A 308 34.95 -25.93 -6.25
C LYS A 308 35.01 -26.49 -4.83
N GLY A 309 34.52 -27.71 -4.61
CA GLY A 309 34.53 -28.33 -3.28
C GLY A 309 33.59 -29.53 -3.15
N SER A 310 33.79 -30.57 -3.95
CA SER A 310 33.28 -31.92 -3.68
C SER A 310 34.50 -32.82 -3.44
N PRO A 311 34.40 -33.83 -2.56
CA PRO A 311 34.22 -35.18 -3.11
C PRO A 311 33.34 -36.16 -2.29
N GLN A 312 32.88 -37.18 -3.02
CA GLN A 312 32.64 -38.58 -2.62
C GLN A 312 31.41 -39.01 -1.78
N SER A 313 30.56 -39.77 -2.48
CA SER A 313 29.62 -40.82 -2.02
C SER A 313 30.41 -42.09 -1.57
N PRO A 314 29.85 -43.15 -0.89
CA PRO A 314 28.81 -44.03 -1.47
C PRO A 314 27.84 -44.84 -0.55
N ARG A 315 26.79 -45.43 -1.17
CA ARG A 315 25.88 -46.56 -0.76
C ARG A 315 24.85 -46.28 0.35
N GLU A 316 23.53 -46.45 0.16
CA GLU A 316 22.68 -47.63 -0.18
C GLU A 316 22.48 -48.64 0.97
N VAL A 317 21.21 -48.85 1.41
CA VAL A 317 20.46 -50.15 1.44
C VAL A 317 18.98 -49.92 1.89
N GLU A 318 18.10 -50.73 1.29
CA GLU A 318 16.67 -51.07 1.54
C GLU A 318 16.27 -51.47 3.00
N SER A 319 15.02 -51.73 3.44
CA SER A 319 13.64 -51.81 2.89
C SER A 319 12.56 -51.94 4.02
N LEU A 320 11.26 -51.97 3.63
CA LEU A 320 10.07 -52.59 4.29
C LEU A 320 9.67 -52.12 5.74
N ALA A 321 8.48 -51.58 6.03
CA ALA A 321 7.06 -51.96 5.81
C ALA A 321 6.40 -52.68 7.02
N GLY A 322 5.21 -52.22 7.43
CA GLY A 322 4.39 -52.81 8.50
C GLY A 322 3.01 -52.14 8.62
N SER A 323 1.93 -52.91 8.69
CA SER A 323 0.53 -52.48 8.56
C SER A 323 -0.30 -52.82 9.80
N GLY A 324 -1.38 -52.08 10.10
CA GLY A 324 -2.27 -52.39 11.23
C GLY A 324 -3.65 -51.72 11.20
N ARG A 325 -4.71 -52.55 11.24
CA ARG A 325 -6.15 -52.22 11.21
C ARG A 325 -6.90 -53.09 12.24
N SER A 326 -8.06 -52.76 12.79
CA SER A 326 -8.83 -51.49 12.91
C SER A 326 -10.13 -51.78 13.69
N ASN A 327 -10.74 -50.79 14.38
CA ASN A 327 -12.20 -50.50 14.46
C ASN A 327 -12.67 -49.90 15.81
N SER A 328 -13.85 -49.25 15.75
CA SER A 328 -14.62 -48.58 16.82
C SER A 328 -15.74 -49.51 17.38
N PRO A 329 -16.81 -49.06 18.11
CA PRO A 329 -17.12 -47.79 18.81
C PRO A 329 -17.66 -47.95 20.26
N GLU A 330 -17.86 -46.85 21.02
CA GLU A 330 -18.96 -46.75 22.01
C GLU A 330 -19.28 -45.28 22.42
N PHE A 331 -20.44 -45.04 23.05
CA PHE A 331 -21.12 -43.73 23.07
C PHE A 331 -21.68 -43.38 24.47
N VAL A 332 -21.09 -42.41 25.21
CA VAL A 332 -21.75 -41.72 26.36
C VAL A 332 -21.35 -40.24 26.39
N ALA A 333 -22.29 -39.38 26.79
CA ALA A 333 -22.19 -37.93 26.74
C ALA A 333 -21.34 -37.29 27.86
N SER A 334 -20.47 -36.35 27.48
CA SER A 334 -20.20 -35.08 28.20
C SER A 334 -19.34 -34.16 27.33
N ALA A 335 -19.68 -32.88 27.22
CA ALA A 335 -18.91 -31.91 26.44
C ALA A 335 -17.66 -31.44 27.23
N PRO A 336 -16.43 -31.61 26.71
CA PRO A 336 -15.23 -31.09 27.36
C PRO A 336 -15.14 -29.56 27.24
N PRO A 337 -14.43 -28.88 28.18
CA PRO A 337 -14.35 -27.43 28.20
C PRO A 337 -13.56 -26.89 27.00
N VAL A 338 -14.14 -25.92 26.29
CA VAL A 338 -13.52 -25.27 25.13
C VAL A 338 -12.33 -24.41 25.59
N PRO A 339 -11.10 -24.62 25.07
CA PRO A 339 -9.97 -23.74 25.34
C PRO A 339 -10.17 -22.41 24.60
N ASN A 340 -10.18 -21.29 25.34
CA ASN A 340 -10.43 -19.93 24.84
C ASN A 340 -9.49 -19.49 23.70
N PRO A 341 -10.03 -19.07 22.53
CA PRO A 341 -9.28 -18.29 21.55
C PRO A 341 -10.15 -17.15 20.97
N LEU A 342 -10.95 -16.48 21.80
CA LEU A 342 -12.00 -15.51 21.37
C LEU A 342 -11.62 -14.03 21.55
N LEU A 343 -10.33 -13.68 21.55
CA LEU A 343 -9.87 -12.28 21.71
C LEU A 343 -8.73 -11.88 20.76
N LYS A 344 -8.86 -12.20 19.46
CA LYS A 344 -8.07 -11.54 18.40
C LYS A 344 -8.86 -11.49 17.09
N GLY A 345 -9.07 -10.28 16.55
CA GLY A 345 -9.52 -10.10 15.16
C GLY A 345 -11.00 -9.76 14.88
N LEU A 346 -11.76 -9.19 15.83
CA LEU A 346 -13.03 -8.51 15.48
C LEU A 346 -12.79 -7.00 15.31
N PRO A 347 -13.29 -6.35 14.24
CA PRO A 347 -13.25 -4.89 14.12
C PRO A 347 -14.16 -4.22 15.15
N GLY A 348 -13.80 -3.03 15.63
CA GLY A 348 -14.67 -2.21 16.49
C GLY A 348 -14.37 -2.22 17.99
N ARG A 349 -13.16 -2.58 18.43
CA ARG A 349 -12.67 -2.28 19.78
C ARG A 349 -11.30 -1.62 19.75
N GLU A 350 -11.32 -0.31 19.97
CA GLU A 350 -10.14 0.55 20.02
C GLU A 350 -9.31 0.27 21.29
N VAL A 351 -7.99 0.37 21.17
CA VAL A 351 -7.05 -0.05 22.21
C VAL A 351 -6.82 1.12 23.18
N SER A 352 -7.48 1.09 24.34
CA SER A 352 -7.18 2.01 25.43
C SER A 352 -5.72 1.78 25.93
N PRO A 353 -4.91 2.83 26.11
CA PRO A 353 -3.49 2.68 26.41
C PRO A 353 -3.26 2.32 27.89
N SER A 354 -3.09 1.04 28.20
CA SER A 354 -2.38 0.56 29.41
C SER A 354 -2.37 -0.97 29.49
N LYS A 355 -1.34 -1.59 28.87
CA LYS A 355 -0.78 -2.90 29.26
C LYS A 355 0.42 -3.24 28.38
N THR A 356 1.56 -2.64 28.69
CA THR A 356 2.85 -3.15 28.26
C THR A 356 3.10 -4.45 29.02
N ASP A 357 3.31 -5.56 28.31
CA ASP A 357 3.63 -6.84 28.91
C ASP A 357 5.09 -6.85 29.38
N GLY A 358 5.32 -6.36 30.61
CA GLY A 358 6.64 -6.28 31.22
C GLY A 358 7.26 -7.64 31.56
N ALA A 359 6.52 -8.75 31.43
CA ALA A 359 7.03 -10.09 31.74
C ALA A 359 7.97 -10.65 30.65
N ALA A 360 8.05 -10.02 29.47
CA ALA A 360 8.91 -10.45 28.36
C ALA A 360 10.39 -10.04 28.49
N PHE A 361 10.77 -9.27 29.52
CA PHE A 361 12.13 -8.70 29.67
C PHE A 361 12.84 -9.00 31.01
N ALA A 362 12.20 -9.75 31.92
CA ALA A 362 12.84 -10.18 33.16
C ALA A 362 13.57 -11.51 32.96
N PHE A 363 14.88 -11.44 32.69
CA PHE A 363 15.79 -12.57 32.95
C PHE A 363 15.82 -12.87 34.47
N ASP A 364 16.16 -14.11 34.83
CA ASP A 364 16.10 -14.66 36.20
C ASP A 364 16.56 -13.67 37.30
N ASP A 365 15.59 -13.19 38.09
CA ASP A 365 15.83 -12.59 39.39
C ASP A 365 14.76 -13.11 40.37
N SER A 366 15.22 -13.83 41.40
CA SER A 366 14.36 -14.49 42.38
C SER A 366 13.80 -13.54 43.46
N SER A 367 14.14 -12.25 43.40
CA SER A 367 13.77 -11.22 44.38
C SER A 367 12.46 -10.44 44.09
N ALA A 368 11.85 -10.61 42.90
CA ALA A 368 10.66 -9.83 42.51
C ALA A 368 9.35 -10.27 43.23
N PRO A 369 8.53 -9.33 43.76
CA PRO A 369 7.36 -9.65 44.58
C PRO A 369 6.17 -10.20 43.76
N LYS A 370 5.75 -11.43 44.10
CA LYS A 370 4.64 -12.13 43.43
C LYS A 370 3.26 -11.51 43.75
N LEU A 371 2.73 -10.69 42.85
CA LEU A 371 1.36 -10.18 42.90
C LEU A 371 0.32 -11.31 42.77
N ARG A 372 -0.16 -11.82 43.91
CA ARG A 372 -1.27 -12.79 43.98
C ARG A 372 -2.59 -12.11 43.61
N VAL A 373 -3.03 -12.23 42.35
CA VAL A 373 -4.40 -11.89 41.95
C VAL A 373 -5.37 -12.97 42.46
N LYS A 374 -5.81 -12.84 43.72
CA LYS A 374 -7.03 -13.50 44.20
C LYS A 374 -8.23 -12.74 43.64
N ASN A 375 -8.91 -13.29 42.63
CA ASN A 375 -10.35 -13.14 42.31
C ASN A 375 -10.65 -13.65 40.89
N THR A 376 -10.84 -14.96 40.73
CA THR A 376 -11.25 -15.61 39.46
C THR A 376 -12.75 -15.93 39.40
N SER A 377 -13.56 -15.42 40.34
CA SER A 377 -14.97 -15.79 40.54
C SER A 377 -16.00 -14.97 39.75
N THR A 378 -15.58 -14.01 38.91
CA THR A 378 -16.48 -13.07 38.20
C THR A 378 -16.46 -13.17 36.67
N LEU A 379 -16.28 -14.38 36.12
CA LEU A 379 -16.63 -14.63 34.71
C LEU A 379 -18.15 -14.72 34.55
N SER A 380 -18.75 -13.66 33.99
CA SER A 380 -20.19 -13.58 33.73
C SER A 380 -20.63 -14.66 32.74
N LYS A 381 -21.48 -15.61 33.19
CA LYS A 381 -22.31 -16.43 32.31
C LYS A 381 -23.16 -15.52 31.42
N THR A 382 -22.85 -15.46 30.13
CA THR A 382 -23.66 -14.81 29.07
C THR A 382 -24.42 -15.89 28.32
N ALA A 383 -25.75 -15.84 28.37
CA ALA A 383 -26.60 -16.65 27.50
C ALA A 383 -26.64 -16.06 26.09
N PHE A 384 -26.90 -16.90 25.09
CA PHE A 384 -27.05 -16.51 23.69
C PHE A 384 -28.40 -16.99 23.18
N ASP A 385 -29.05 -16.18 22.34
CA ASP A 385 -30.26 -16.55 21.61
C ASP A 385 -29.89 -16.90 20.16
N GLN A 386 -30.51 -17.94 19.62
CA GLN A 386 -30.30 -18.37 18.23
C GLN A 386 -31.18 -17.55 17.28
N HIS A 387 -30.59 -17.05 16.19
CA HIS A 387 -31.33 -16.29 15.17
C HIS A 387 -32.44 -17.15 14.52
N PRO A 388 -33.65 -16.62 14.25
CA PRO A 388 -34.78 -17.42 13.74
C PRO A 388 -34.45 -18.25 12.50
N LEU A 389 -33.78 -17.64 11.51
CA LEU A 389 -33.35 -18.31 10.26
C LEU A 389 -32.39 -19.49 10.47
N ALA A 390 -31.78 -19.62 11.65
CA ALA A 390 -30.84 -20.70 11.94
C ALA A 390 -31.53 -21.98 12.47
N LYS A 391 -32.86 -22.00 12.56
CA LYS A 391 -33.65 -23.20 12.88
C LYS A 391 -33.80 -24.12 11.67
N ASP A 392 -34.03 -23.54 10.50
CA ASP A 392 -34.29 -24.27 9.25
C ASP A 392 -32.99 -24.70 8.54
N LEU A 393 -31.87 -24.11 8.96
CA LEU A 393 -30.53 -24.47 8.52
C LEU A 393 -29.94 -25.52 9.46
N ASN A 394 -29.83 -26.77 8.97
CA ASN A 394 -29.20 -27.94 9.63
C ASN A 394 -27.67 -27.81 9.76
N LEU A 395 -27.21 -26.68 10.28
CA LEU A 395 -25.80 -26.33 10.50
C LEU A 395 -25.40 -26.61 11.95
N ASN A 396 -24.12 -26.93 12.15
CA ASN A 396 -23.55 -27.17 13.47
C ASN A 396 -23.31 -25.85 14.23
N SER A 397 -23.07 -25.94 15.54
CA SER A 397 -22.92 -24.77 16.42
C SER A 397 -21.71 -23.88 16.07
N ARG A 398 -20.68 -24.43 15.40
CA ARG A 398 -19.48 -23.70 14.98
C ARG A 398 -19.74 -22.86 13.73
N GLU A 399 -20.44 -23.42 12.75
CA GLU A 399 -20.92 -22.71 11.56
C GLU A 399 -21.89 -21.59 11.94
N LYS A 400 -22.84 -21.87 12.84
CA LYS A 400 -23.77 -20.86 13.37
C LYS A 400 -23.05 -19.69 14.05
N ALA A 401 -21.94 -19.95 14.75
CA ALA A 401 -21.11 -18.90 15.35
C ALA A 401 -20.32 -18.11 14.29
N GLN A 402 -19.69 -18.77 13.30
CA GLN A 402 -18.96 -18.10 12.22
C GLN A 402 -19.85 -17.21 11.35
N LEU A 403 -21.10 -17.62 11.13
CA LEU A 403 -22.09 -16.87 10.34
C LEU A 403 -22.85 -15.81 11.16
N GLY A 404 -22.49 -15.57 12.43
CA GLY A 404 -23.13 -14.56 13.28
C GLY A 404 -24.56 -14.88 13.71
N LEU A 405 -25.00 -16.14 13.57
CA LEU A 405 -26.38 -16.58 13.83
C LEU A 405 -26.68 -16.87 15.31
N LEU A 406 -25.74 -16.56 16.21
CA LEU A 406 -25.88 -16.65 17.67
C LEU A 406 -25.70 -15.25 18.28
N LEU A 407 -26.78 -14.68 18.81
CA LEU A 407 -26.82 -13.32 19.32
C LEU A 407 -26.65 -13.31 20.85
N PRO A 408 -25.82 -12.43 21.44
CA PRO A 408 -25.70 -12.33 22.89
C PRO A 408 -27.02 -11.83 23.51
N LYS A 409 -27.58 -12.58 24.47
CA LYS A 409 -28.83 -12.22 25.12
C LYS A 409 -28.60 -11.02 26.04
N GLN A 410 -29.23 -9.88 25.74
CA GLN A 410 -29.17 -8.71 26.62
C GLN A 410 -29.75 -9.06 27.99
N LYS A 411 -28.97 -8.87 29.05
CA LYS A 411 -29.46 -8.95 30.43
C LYS A 411 -30.34 -7.73 30.68
N ASN A 412 -31.66 -7.93 30.76
CA ASN A 412 -32.61 -6.89 31.15
C ASN A 412 -32.22 -6.29 32.51
N ARG A 413 -31.62 -5.09 32.49
CA ARG A 413 -31.42 -4.25 33.68
C ARG A 413 -32.63 -3.36 33.89
N ARG A 414 -33.76 -3.98 34.23
CA ARG A 414 -34.86 -3.32 34.95
C ARG A 414 -35.19 -4.19 36.16
N LYS A 415 -34.89 -3.67 37.34
CA LYS A 415 -35.56 -4.06 38.58
C LYS A 415 -36.62 -2.98 38.83
N PHE A 416 -37.83 -3.42 39.12
CA PHE A 416 -38.75 -2.62 39.94
C PHE A 416 -38.28 -2.70 41.40
#